data_AF-A0A9D2IZM3-F1
#
_entry.id   AF-A0A9D2IZM3-F1
#
_cell.length_a   1.000
_cell.length_b   1.000
_cell.length_c   1.000
_cell.angle_alpha   90.00
_cell.angle_beta   90.00
_cell.angle_gamma   90.00
#
_symmetry.space_group_name_H-M   'P 1'
#
loop_
_entity.id
_entity.type
_entity.pdbx_description
1 polymer ?
#
loop_
_entity_poly.entity_id
_entity_poly.type
_entity_poly.pdbx_seq_one_letter_code
_entity_poly.pdbx_strand_id
1 'polypeptide(L)'
;QFLAVRPDTGLVVIDTLQKVRTGDTNGNVYACDYRDMSALKSLADRHNIGILLVHHQRKDRTDDPFDDISGSVALMGGADTSWVLRRRRMSQNAQLHVTGRDMESRALDLRWENCRWELEQEETSEELARKAVPACVWAVADFVKRQKCWQGTATELLTAAGITDVQPNQLTRKLVEFYPTDLAPLGIRCESRRTASARQLRLWYDGDDANDDKIGTPSDGGSIPETPSAPSSSSREALQGNKHGLCVAAGQPFAGTGSAPNPRAEVAL
;
A
#
# COMPACT_ATOMS: atom_id res chain seq x y z
N GLN A 1 18.30 -12.82 -35.27
CA GLN A 1 18.83 -12.47 -36.61
C GLN A 1 18.70 -10.98 -36.92
N PHE A 2 17.51 -10.37 -36.81
CA PHE A 2 17.32 -8.93 -37.08
C PHE A 2 18.27 -8.00 -36.31
N LEU A 3 18.33 -8.13 -34.97
CA LEU A 3 19.22 -7.30 -34.12
C LEU A 3 20.71 -7.45 -34.43
N ALA A 4 21.12 -8.57 -35.05
CA ALA A 4 22.51 -8.75 -35.49
C ALA A 4 22.82 -7.95 -36.77
N VAL A 5 21.82 -7.68 -37.61
CA VAL A 5 21.94 -6.94 -38.88
C VAL A 5 21.63 -5.45 -38.69
N ARG A 6 20.97 -5.09 -37.58
CA ARG A 6 20.57 -3.73 -37.20
C ARG A 6 20.97 -3.44 -35.74
N PRO A 7 22.28 -3.31 -35.45
CA PRO A 7 22.78 -3.13 -34.09
C PRO A 7 22.43 -1.75 -33.48
N ASP A 8 21.99 -0.81 -34.31
CA ASP A 8 21.50 0.53 -33.96
C ASP A 8 20.04 0.54 -33.45
N THR A 9 19.36 -0.62 -33.45
CA THR A 9 18.00 -0.73 -32.93
C THR A 9 17.96 -0.41 -31.44
N GLY A 10 17.24 0.64 -31.03
CA GLY A 10 17.06 0.99 -29.61
C GLY A 10 15.77 0.49 -28.97
N LEU A 11 14.76 0.15 -29.77
CA LEU A 11 13.43 -0.27 -29.30
C LEU A 11 12.84 -1.36 -30.20
N VAL A 12 12.24 -2.37 -29.58
CA VAL A 12 11.43 -3.40 -30.25
C VAL A 12 10.02 -3.38 -29.66
N VAL A 13 9.00 -3.38 -30.53
CA VAL A 13 7.60 -3.47 -30.12
C VAL A 13 7.03 -4.82 -30.53
N ILE A 14 6.41 -5.53 -29.59
CA ILE A 14 5.80 -6.85 -29.80
C ILE A 14 4.29 -6.75 -29.58
N ASP A 15 3.51 -6.85 -30.66
CA ASP A 15 2.04 -6.79 -30.64
C ASP A 15 1.39 -8.07 -31.21
N THR A 16 0.96 -9.03 -30.39
CA THR A 16 0.96 -9.12 -28.91
C THR A 16 1.86 -10.25 -28.41
N LEU A 17 2.10 -10.34 -27.09
CA LEU A 17 2.84 -11.44 -26.45
C LEU A 17 2.37 -12.81 -26.95
N GLN A 18 1.06 -13.00 -27.13
CA GLN A 18 0.47 -14.26 -27.61
C GLN A 18 1.08 -14.78 -28.91
N LYS A 19 1.60 -13.91 -29.79
CA LYS A 19 2.21 -14.30 -31.07
C LYS A 19 3.62 -14.85 -30.93
N VAL A 20 4.32 -14.55 -29.83
CA VAL A 20 5.72 -14.93 -29.62
C VAL A 20 5.91 -15.99 -28.53
N ARG A 21 4.81 -16.45 -27.92
CA ARG A 21 4.85 -17.52 -26.90
C ARG A 21 5.26 -18.83 -27.55
N THR A 22 6.27 -19.49 -26.98
CA THR A 22 6.63 -20.86 -27.34
C THR A 22 5.68 -21.81 -26.61
N GLY A 23 4.79 -22.47 -27.38
CA GLY A 23 3.59 -23.15 -26.90
C GLY A 23 3.79 -24.44 -26.09
N ASP A 24 4.27 -24.34 -24.85
CA ASP A 24 4.07 -25.38 -23.84
C ASP A 24 2.71 -25.19 -23.17
N THR A 25 1.64 -25.72 -23.79
CA THR A 25 0.26 -25.68 -23.26
C THR A 25 0.02 -26.60 -22.07
N ASN A 26 0.97 -27.49 -21.75
CA ASN A 26 0.86 -28.46 -20.64
C ASN A 26 1.50 -27.98 -19.33
N GLY A 27 2.09 -26.77 -19.30
CA GLY A 27 2.74 -26.20 -18.13
C GLY A 27 1.81 -25.32 -17.28
N ASN A 28 2.22 -25.03 -16.04
CA ASN A 28 1.61 -23.98 -15.25
C ASN A 28 1.77 -22.63 -15.99
N VAL A 29 0.65 -21.96 -16.30
CA VAL A 29 0.60 -20.67 -17.01
C VAL A 29 1.54 -19.64 -16.39
N TYR A 30 1.62 -19.58 -15.06
CA TYR A 30 2.55 -18.70 -14.34
C TYR A 30 4.01 -18.98 -14.71
N ALA A 31 4.41 -20.24 -14.72
CA ALA A 31 5.78 -20.64 -15.03
C ALA A 31 6.12 -20.39 -16.50
N CYS A 32 5.15 -20.56 -17.40
CA CYS A 32 5.31 -20.22 -18.81
C CYS A 32 5.45 -18.70 -19.01
N ASP A 33 4.58 -17.89 -18.38
CA ASP A 33 4.66 -16.42 -18.40
C ASP A 33 6.03 -15.93 -17.90
N TYR A 34 6.51 -16.48 -16.77
CA TYR A 34 7.82 -16.13 -16.22
C TYR A 34 8.97 -16.48 -17.18
N ARG A 35 8.93 -17.65 -17.81
CA ARG A 35 9.95 -18.10 -18.76
C ARG A 35 9.99 -17.21 -20.00
N ASP A 36 8.82 -16.91 -20.57
CA ASP A 36 8.66 -16.04 -21.73
C ASP A 36 9.23 -14.64 -21.42
N MET A 37 8.86 -14.07 -20.27
CA MET A 37 9.36 -12.75 -19.82
C MET A 37 10.86 -12.76 -19.56
N SER A 38 11.38 -13.79 -18.90
CA SER A 38 12.82 -13.92 -18.62
C SER A 38 13.65 -13.99 -19.91
N ALA A 39 13.15 -14.69 -20.94
CA ALA A 39 13.79 -14.76 -22.25
C ALA A 39 13.80 -13.38 -22.95
N LEU A 40 12.69 -12.66 -22.91
CA LEU A 40 12.60 -11.30 -23.46
C LEU A 40 13.50 -10.31 -22.71
N LYS A 41 13.52 -10.36 -21.38
CA LYS A 41 14.41 -9.52 -20.56
C LYS A 41 15.88 -9.80 -20.86
N SER A 42 16.25 -11.09 -20.96
CA SER A 42 17.61 -11.49 -21.35
C SER A 42 17.99 -11.05 -22.77
N LEU A 43 17.01 -10.91 -23.68
CA LEU A 43 17.25 -10.35 -25.01
C LEU A 43 17.47 -8.83 -24.94
N ALA A 44 16.63 -8.13 -24.19
CA ALA A 44 16.74 -6.69 -23.96
C ALA A 44 18.12 -6.33 -23.37
N ASP A 45 18.53 -7.04 -22.33
CA ASP A 45 19.79 -6.79 -21.61
C ASP A 45 21.02 -7.08 -22.48
N ARG A 46 21.02 -8.18 -23.22
CA ARG A 46 22.16 -8.55 -24.09
C ARG A 46 22.38 -7.57 -25.24
N HIS A 47 21.31 -6.98 -25.76
CA HIS A 47 21.38 -6.05 -26.88
C HIS A 47 21.30 -4.58 -26.46
N ASN A 48 21.11 -4.30 -25.17
CA ASN A 48 20.90 -2.97 -24.62
C ASN A 48 19.77 -2.20 -25.33
N ILE A 49 18.60 -2.84 -25.42
CA ILE A 49 17.41 -2.31 -26.10
C ILE A 49 16.21 -2.25 -25.18
N GLY A 50 15.28 -1.33 -25.45
CA GLY A 50 13.94 -1.37 -24.88
C GLY A 50 13.06 -2.40 -25.60
N ILE A 51 12.20 -3.09 -24.85
CA ILE A 51 11.14 -3.94 -25.42
C ILE A 51 9.79 -3.46 -24.88
N LEU A 52 8.91 -2.99 -25.78
CA LEU A 52 7.51 -2.71 -25.46
C LEU A 52 6.66 -3.92 -25.84
N LEU A 53 6.07 -4.56 -24.84
CA LEU A 53 5.27 -5.76 -25.01
C LEU A 53 3.78 -5.43 -24.84
N VAL A 54 2.99 -5.66 -25.88
CA VAL A 54 1.53 -5.51 -25.82
C VAL A 54 0.90 -6.83 -25.38
N HIS A 55 0.08 -6.78 -24.33
CA HIS A 55 -0.62 -7.95 -23.80
C HIS A 55 -2.10 -7.66 -23.55
N HIS A 56 -2.94 -8.67 -23.80
CA HIS A 56 -4.38 -8.54 -23.58
C HIS A 56 -4.74 -8.68 -22.10
N GLN A 57 -5.74 -7.94 -21.65
CA GLN A 57 -6.29 -8.04 -20.29
C GLN A 57 -7.46 -9.03 -20.23
N ARG A 58 -7.82 -9.48 -19.02
CA ARG A 58 -9.05 -10.25 -18.81
C ARG A 58 -10.25 -9.32 -19.00
N LYS A 59 -11.42 -9.90 -19.26
CA LYS A 59 -12.67 -9.14 -19.39
C LYS A 59 -13.21 -8.66 -18.04
N ASP A 60 -12.83 -9.31 -16.96
CA ASP A 60 -13.23 -8.98 -15.60
C ASP A 60 -12.37 -7.84 -15.09
N ARG A 61 -13.00 -6.74 -14.69
CA ARG A 61 -12.31 -5.57 -14.13
C ARG A 61 -12.24 -5.71 -12.62
N THR A 62 -11.04 -5.60 -12.08
CA THR A 62 -10.79 -5.51 -10.64
C THR A 62 -10.78 -4.06 -10.18
N ASP A 63 -10.73 -3.82 -8.87
CA ASP A 63 -10.56 -2.45 -8.36
C ASP A 63 -9.16 -1.93 -8.71
N ASP A 64 -8.12 -2.72 -8.44
CA ASP A 64 -6.74 -2.42 -8.84
C ASP A 64 -6.55 -2.64 -10.36
N PRO A 65 -6.12 -1.64 -11.15
CA PRO A 65 -5.80 -1.78 -12.57
C PRO A 65 -4.73 -2.81 -12.89
N PHE A 66 -3.78 -3.04 -12.01
CA PHE A 66 -2.68 -3.96 -12.27
C PHE A 66 -3.09 -5.43 -12.12
N ASP A 67 -4.16 -5.69 -11.37
CA ASP A 67 -4.79 -7.01 -11.28
C ASP A 67 -5.52 -7.42 -12.58
N ASP A 68 -5.82 -6.48 -13.47
CA ASP A 68 -6.44 -6.77 -14.79
C ASP A 68 -5.45 -7.42 -15.78
N ILE A 69 -4.14 -7.37 -15.51
CA ILE A 69 -3.11 -7.95 -16.38
C ILE A 69 -3.28 -9.47 -16.39
N SER A 70 -3.84 -9.99 -17.49
CA SER A 70 -4.20 -11.41 -17.59
C SER A 70 -2.96 -12.30 -17.52
N GLY A 71 -2.97 -13.35 -16.71
CA GLY A 71 -2.02 -14.47 -16.86
C GLY A 71 -1.28 -14.85 -15.59
N SER A 72 -0.66 -13.90 -14.90
CA SER A 72 0.00 -14.13 -13.61
C SER A 72 0.70 -12.86 -13.13
N VAL A 73 0.89 -12.76 -11.80
CA VAL A 73 1.83 -11.81 -11.17
C VAL A 73 3.24 -11.89 -11.82
N ALA A 74 3.58 -13.01 -12.49
CA ALA A 74 4.85 -13.19 -13.17
C ALA A 74 5.08 -12.22 -14.33
N LEU A 75 4.04 -11.83 -15.07
CA LEU A 75 4.19 -10.87 -16.18
C LEU A 75 4.62 -9.50 -15.66
N MET A 76 3.96 -9.02 -14.59
CA MET A 76 4.37 -7.78 -13.93
C MET A 76 5.73 -7.92 -13.26
N GLY A 77 5.99 -9.04 -12.60
CA GLY A 77 7.27 -9.28 -11.91
C GLY A 77 8.48 -9.31 -12.84
N GLY A 78 8.28 -9.58 -14.14
CA GLY A 78 9.34 -9.58 -15.15
C GLY A 78 9.52 -8.26 -15.89
N ALA A 79 8.64 -7.27 -15.69
CA ALA A 79 8.67 -6.00 -16.41
C ALA A 79 9.30 -4.88 -15.58
N ASP A 80 10.06 -3.99 -16.23
CA ASP A 80 10.64 -2.80 -15.59
C ASP A 80 9.58 -1.74 -15.31
N THR A 81 8.60 -1.65 -16.21
CA THR A 81 7.47 -0.71 -16.14
C THR A 81 6.24 -1.40 -16.72
N SER A 82 5.09 -1.26 -16.06
CA SER A 82 3.81 -1.83 -16.45
C SER A 82 2.80 -0.72 -16.70
N TRP A 83 2.14 -0.78 -17.87
CA TRP A 83 1.13 0.17 -18.32
C TRP A 83 -0.21 -0.53 -18.51
N VAL A 84 -1.26 0.01 -17.91
CA VAL A 84 -2.63 -0.52 -18.01
C VAL A 84 -3.57 0.55 -18.53
N LEU A 85 -4.10 0.36 -19.75
CA LEU A 85 -5.07 1.26 -20.36
C LEU A 85 -6.50 0.82 -20.09
N ARG A 86 -7.21 1.54 -19.22
CA ARG A 86 -8.63 1.33 -18.92
C ARG A 86 -9.51 2.30 -19.70
N ARG A 87 -10.41 1.75 -20.53
CA ARG A 87 -11.36 2.54 -21.34
C ARG A 87 -12.77 1.97 -21.22
N ARG A 88 -13.77 2.80 -20.92
CA ARG A 88 -15.18 2.35 -21.02
C ARG A 88 -15.56 2.13 -22.48
N ARG A 89 -16.38 1.11 -22.78
CA ARG A 89 -16.78 0.80 -24.16
C ARG A 89 -17.39 2.04 -24.82
N MET A 90 -16.94 2.36 -26.04
CA MET A 90 -17.34 3.55 -26.82
C MET A 90 -16.97 4.93 -26.24
N SER A 91 -16.34 5.01 -25.06
CA SER A 91 -15.85 6.28 -24.50
C SER A 91 -14.70 6.82 -25.33
N GLN A 92 -14.58 8.12 -25.52
CA GLN A 92 -13.35 8.73 -26.04
C GLN A 92 -12.29 8.89 -24.94
N ASN A 93 -12.70 8.91 -23.67
CA ASN A 93 -11.81 9.04 -22.53
C ASN A 93 -11.34 7.66 -22.06
N ALA A 94 -10.06 7.58 -21.68
CA ALA A 94 -9.42 6.43 -21.08
C ALA A 94 -8.47 6.88 -19.98
N GLN A 95 -8.13 5.98 -19.07
CA GLN A 95 -7.12 6.21 -18.04
C GLN A 95 -5.98 5.20 -18.22
N LEU A 96 -4.75 5.69 -18.33
CA LEU A 96 -3.54 4.88 -18.42
C LEU A 96 -2.84 4.88 -17.06
N HIS A 97 -2.85 3.73 -16.38
CA HIS A 97 -2.14 3.55 -15.13
C HIS A 97 -0.72 3.06 -15.41
N VAL A 98 0.26 3.70 -14.78
CA VAL A 98 1.68 3.44 -14.97
C VAL A 98 2.31 3.14 -13.62
N THR A 99 3.10 2.08 -13.54
CA THR A 99 3.95 1.76 -12.38
C THR A 99 5.25 1.13 -12.86
N GLY A 100 6.33 1.28 -12.09
CA GLY A 100 7.62 0.69 -12.43
C GLY A 100 8.55 0.60 -11.23
N ARG A 101 9.70 -0.06 -11.43
CA ARG A 101 10.69 -0.27 -10.36
C ARG A 101 11.40 1.02 -9.96
N ASP A 102 11.68 1.87 -10.94
CA ASP A 102 12.47 3.10 -10.79
C ASP A 102 11.63 4.37 -11.06
N MET A 103 10.30 4.28 -10.92
CA MET A 103 9.40 5.43 -11.08
C MET A 103 8.21 5.33 -10.12
N GLU A 104 7.69 6.49 -9.73
CA GLU A 104 6.45 6.53 -8.96
C GLU A 104 5.25 6.18 -9.84
N SER A 105 4.24 5.54 -9.23
CA SER A 105 3.00 5.26 -9.93
C SER A 105 2.28 6.56 -10.34
N ARG A 106 1.64 6.53 -11.51
CA ARG A 106 0.86 7.62 -12.08
C ARG A 106 -0.42 7.09 -12.72
N ALA A 107 -1.45 7.94 -12.80
CA ALA A 107 -2.59 7.72 -13.67
C ALA A 107 -2.70 8.89 -14.65
N LEU A 108 -2.82 8.58 -15.93
CA LEU A 108 -2.91 9.56 -17.01
C LEU A 108 -4.31 9.51 -17.61
N ASP A 109 -5.04 10.61 -17.52
CA ASP A 109 -6.33 10.76 -18.19
C ASP A 109 -6.09 11.16 -19.64
N LEU A 110 -6.56 10.32 -20.56
CA LEU A 110 -6.32 10.43 -21.98
C LEU A 110 -7.63 10.62 -22.74
N ARG A 111 -7.62 11.51 -23.74
CA ARG A 111 -8.69 11.67 -24.72
C ARG A 111 -8.29 11.09 -26.07
N TRP A 112 -9.15 10.27 -26.65
CA TRP A 112 -8.98 9.75 -28.01
C TRP A 112 -9.59 10.72 -29.02
N GLU A 113 -8.73 11.39 -29.78
CA GLU A 113 -9.15 12.34 -30.81
C GLU A 113 -8.21 12.25 -32.02
N ASN A 114 -8.77 12.33 -33.24
CA ASN A 114 -7.98 12.33 -34.49
C ASN A 114 -6.97 11.17 -34.60
N CYS A 115 -7.37 9.97 -34.17
CA CYS A 115 -6.54 8.76 -34.13
C CYS A 115 -5.28 8.87 -33.25
N ARG A 116 -5.31 9.75 -32.25
CA ARG A 116 -4.22 9.96 -31.29
C ARG A 116 -4.79 10.02 -29.87
N TRP A 117 -3.93 9.66 -28.92
CA TRP A 117 -4.19 9.88 -27.50
C TRP A 117 -3.62 11.24 -27.11
N GLU A 118 -4.45 12.10 -26.54
CA GLU A 118 -4.06 13.38 -25.95
C GLU A 118 -4.10 13.25 -24.43
N LEU A 119 -3.04 13.70 -23.76
CA LEU A 119 -3.00 13.77 -22.29
C LEU A 119 -3.82 14.98 -21.83
N GLU A 120 -4.86 14.75 -21.04
CA GLU A 120 -5.68 15.80 -20.43
C GLU A 120 -5.21 16.13 -19.01
N GLN A 121 -4.95 15.08 -18.21
CA GLN A 121 -4.52 15.23 -16.83
C GLN A 121 -3.56 14.10 -16.43
N GLU A 122 -2.62 14.42 -15.54
CA GLU A 122 -1.78 13.45 -14.85
C GLU A 122 -2.06 13.52 -13.35
N GLU A 123 -2.21 12.35 -12.73
CA GLU A 123 -2.38 12.18 -11.29
C GLU A 123 -1.18 11.43 -10.71
N THR A 124 -0.60 11.99 -9.66
CA THR A 124 0.50 11.39 -8.91
C THR A 124 0.02 10.26 -7.99
N SER A 125 0.96 9.43 -7.53
CA SER A 125 0.69 8.38 -6.54
C SER A 125 0.09 8.96 -5.25
N GLU A 126 0.53 10.15 -4.83
CA GLU A 126 0.00 10.84 -3.65
C GLU A 126 -1.45 11.32 -3.85
N GLU A 127 -1.77 11.87 -5.01
CA GLU A 127 -3.14 12.31 -5.34
C GLU A 127 -4.10 11.13 -5.45
N LEU A 128 -3.64 10.03 -6.07
CA LEU A 128 -4.40 8.78 -6.14
C LEU A 128 -4.64 8.20 -4.75
N ALA A 129 -3.61 8.18 -3.89
CA ALA A 129 -3.74 7.73 -2.51
C ALA A 129 -4.75 8.60 -1.75
N ARG A 130 -4.69 9.93 -1.89
CA ARG A 130 -5.63 10.87 -1.25
C ARG A 130 -7.07 10.64 -1.71
N LYS A 131 -7.29 10.36 -3.00
CA LYS A 131 -8.62 10.01 -3.54
C LYS A 131 -9.13 8.66 -3.05
N ALA A 132 -8.22 7.72 -2.77
CA ALA A 132 -8.58 6.40 -2.23
C ALA A 132 -9.05 6.46 -0.77
N VAL A 133 -8.66 7.51 -0.02
CA VAL A 133 -9.12 7.71 1.37
C VAL A 133 -10.64 7.90 1.39
N PRO A 134 -11.38 7.06 2.13
CA PRO A 134 -12.84 7.16 2.21
C PRO A 134 -13.29 8.50 2.79
N ALA A 135 -14.35 9.08 2.23
CA ALA A 135 -14.92 10.37 2.68
C ALA A 135 -15.24 10.41 4.19
N CYS A 136 -15.61 9.27 4.79
CA CYS A 136 -15.85 9.19 6.23
C CYS A 136 -14.59 9.44 7.09
N VAL A 137 -13.39 9.10 6.58
CA VAL A 137 -12.13 9.36 7.27
C VAL A 137 -11.84 10.87 7.28
N TRP A 138 -12.03 11.54 6.13
CA TRP A 138 -11.93 13.01 6.04
C TRP A 138 -12.95 13.71 6.95
N ALA A 139 -14.19 13.24 6.97
CA ALA A 139 -15.22 13.81 7.85
C ALA A 139 -14.85 13.70 9.34
N VAL A 140 -14.28 12.57 9.77
CA VAL A 140 -13.74 12.43 11.13
C VAL A 140 -12.55 13.38 11.34
N ALA A 141 -11.65 13.51 10.37
CA ALA A 141 -10.50 14.40 10.48
C ALA A 141 -10.93 15.86 10.71
N ASP A 142 -11.88 16.35 9.91
CA ASP A 142 -12.43 17.70 10.02
C ASP A 142 -13.22 17.90 11.31
N PHE A 143 -13.93 16.87 11.77
CA PHE A 143 -14.62 16.90 13.06
C PHE A 143 -13.64 17.04 14.22
N VAL A 144 -12.58 16.22 14.27
CA VAL A 144 -11.59 16.27 15.36
C VAL A 144 -10.79 17.56 15.33
N LYS A 145 -10.43 18.08 14.16
CA LYS A 145 -9.77 19.40 14.04
C LYS A 145 -10.61 20.53 14.61
N ARG A 146 -11.93 20.50 14.40
CA ARG A 146 -12.87 21.50 14.94
C ARG A 146 -13.09 21.34 16.44
N GLN A 147 -13.27 20.11 16.92
CA GLN A 147 -13.57 19.85 18.34
C GLN A 147 -12.32 19.83 19.23
N LYS A 148 -11.12 19.72 18.64
CA LYS A 148 -9.80 19.56 19.29
C LYS A 148 -9.63 18.26 20.08
N CYS A 149 -10.65 17.80 20.78
CA CYS A 149 -10.69 16.49 21.43
C CYS A 149 -12.09 15.88 21.38
N TRP A 150 -12.14 14.55 21.31
CA TRP A 150 -13.39 13.81 21.34
C TRP A 150 -13.19 12.43 21.97
N GLN A 151 -14.18 11.96 22.72
CA GLN A 151 -14.19 10.63 23.31
C GLN A 151 -15.60 10.02 23.26
N GLY A 152 -15.70 8.75 22.89
CA GLY A 152 -16.96 8.02 22.85
C GLY A 152 -16.84 6.69 22.10
N THR A 153 -17.96 6.10 21.75
CA THR A 153 -18.05 4.88 20.92
C THR A 153 -18.04 5.22 19.43
N ALA A 154 -17.68 4.26 18.57
CA ALA A 154 -17.70 4.48 17.12
C ALA A 154 -19.08 4.90 16.59
N THR A 155 -20.18 4.45 17.20
CA THR A 155 -21.54 4.88 16.86
C THR A 155 -21.78 6.34 17.20
N GLU A 156 -21.35 6.79 18.38
CA GLU A 156 -21.45 8.19 18.78
C GLU A 156 -20.57 9.08 17.90
N LEU A 157 -19.41 8.60 17.45
CA LEU A 157 -18.53 9.32 16.53
C LEU A 157 -19.20 9.55 15.17
N LEU A 158 -19.84 8.51 14.62
CA LEU A 158 -20.57 8.62 13.35
C LEU A 158 -21.67 9.69 13.44
N THR A 159 -22.47 9.67 14.50
CA THR A 159 -23.50 10.67 14.74
C THR A 159 -22.92 12.07 14.90
N ALA A 160 -21.87 12.23 15.71
CA ALA A 160 -21.25 13.52 15.99
C ALA A 160 -20.57 14.12 14.75
N ALA A 161 -19.99 13.29 13.89
CA ALA A 161 -19.36 13.69 12.64
C ALA A 161 -20.34 13.80 11.45
N GLY A 162 -21.63 13.47 11.64
CA GLY A 162 -22.66 13.53 10.61
C GLY A 162 -22.51 12.47 9.51
N ILE A 163 -21.96 11.29 9.84
CA ILE A 163 -21.70 10.20 8.90
C ILE A 163 -22.80 9.15 9.02
N THR A 164 -23.59 8.94 7.95
CA THR A 164 -24.76 8.04 7.98
C THR A 164 -24.53 6.68 7.31
N ASP A 165 -23.61 6.60 6.34
CA ASP A 165 -23.54 5.46 5.41
C ASP A 165 -22.48 4.41 5.78
N VAL A 166 -21.91 4.50 6.99
CA VAL A 166 -20.79 3.66 7.43
C VAL A 166 -21.13 3.00 8.75
N GLN A 167 -20.91 1.69 8.84
CA GLN A 167 -21.12 0.96 10.09
C GLN A 167 -19.99 1.23 11.10
N PRO A 168 -20.25 1.21 12.42
CA PRO A 168 -19.24 1.53 13.44
C PRO A 168 -17.96 0.68 13.37
N ASN A 169 -18.09 -0.60 13.02
CA ASN A 169 -16.96 -1.51 12.84
C ASN A 169 -16.13 -1.18 11.59
N GLN A 170 -16.78 -0.78 10.48
CA GLN A 170 -16.12 -0.35 9.25
C GLN A 170 -15.38 0.97 9.49
N LEU A 171 -15.99 1.92 10.20
CA LEU A 171 -15.33 3.17 10.57
C LEU A 171 -14.05 2.89 11.36
N THR A 172 -14.14 2.06 12.40
CA THR A 172 -12.97 1.74 13.23
C THR A 172 -11.84 1.11 12.40
N ARG A 173 -12.18 0.21 11.46
CA ARG A 173 -11.19 -0.39 10.55
C ARG A 173 -10.54 0.65 9.64
N LYS A 174 -11.34 1.49 8.99
CA LYS A 174 -10.86 2.57 8.12
C LYS A 174 -9.97 3.56 8.87
N LEU A 175 -10.34 3.94 10.09
CA LEU A 175 -9.52 4.83 10.91
C LEU A 175 -8.16 4.20 11.23
N VAL A 176 -8.08 2.90 11.49
CA VAL A 176 -6.80 2.20 11.72
C VAL A 176 -5.99 2.13 10.42
N GLU A 177 -6.63 1.81 9.31
CA GLU A 177 -6.02 1.67 7.98
C GLU A 177 -5.38 2.97 7.50
N PHE A 178 -6.10 4.09 7.60
CA PHE A 178 -5.67 5.41 7.14
C PHE A 178 -5.02 6.27 8.24
N TYR A 179 -4.83 5.73 9.46
CA TYR A 179 -4.17 6.46 10.53
C TYR A 179 -2.74 6.89 10.19
N PRO A 180 -1.81 5.97 9.79
CA PRO A 180 -0.42 6.34 9.62
C PRO A 180 -0.19 7.25 8.40
N THR A 181 -0.98 7.09 7.35
CA THR A 181 -0.82 7.78 6.07
C THR A 181 -1.51 9.14 6.04
N ASP A 182 -2.69 9.26 6.66
CA ASP A 182 -3.55 10.43 6.45
C ASP A 182 -3.88 11.17 7.75
N LEU A 183 -4.19 10.48 8.85
CA LEU A 183 -4.59 11.15 10.10
C LEU A 183 -3.40 11.66 10.91
N ALA A 184 -2.37 10.83 11.10
CA ALA A 184 -1.22 11.18 11.91
C ALA A 184 -0.42 12.38 11.35
N PRO A 185 -0.17 12.50 10.03
CA PRO A 185 0.47 13.68 9.46
C PRO A 185 -0.34 14.96 9.61
N LEU A 186 -1.67 14.85 9.74
CA LEU A 186 -2.55 16.00 10.03
C LEU A 186 -2.57 16.36 11.52
N GLY A 187 -1.70 15.78 12.35
CA GLY A 187 -1.69 16.01 13.79
C GLY A 187 -2.87 15.37 14.52
N ILE A 188 -3.58 14.42 13.89
CA ILE A 188 -4.72 13.74 14.51
C ILE A 188 -4.25 12.45 15.15
N ARG A 189 -4.43 12.35 16.46
CA ARG A 189 -4.12 11.16 17.25
C ARG A 189 -5.40 10.40 17.55
N CYS A 190 -5.29 9.07 17.57
CA CYS A 190 -6.40 8.18 17.86
C CYS A 190 -5.94 7.08 18.82
N GLU A 191 -6.68 6.92 19.91
CA GLU A 191 -6.52 5.84 20.88
C GLU A 191 -7.81 5.04 20.97
N SER A 192 -7.67 3.73 21.12
CA SER A 192 -8.79 2.82 21.28
C SER A 192 -8.60 1.97 22.52
N ARG A 193 -9.56 2.01 23.44
CA ARG A 193 -9.56 1.22 24.67
C ARG A 193 -10.82 0.36 24.77
N ARG A 194 -10.66 -0.93 25.05
CA ARG A 194 -11.80 -1.81 25.36
C ARG A 194 -12.18 -1.64 26.82
N THR A 195 -13.46 -1.36 27.08
CA THR A 195 -14.05 -1.36 28.42
C THR A 195 -14.94 -2.59 28.61
N ALA A 196 -15.49 -2.77 29.82
CA ALA A 196 -16.41 -3.87 30.12
C ALA A 196 -17.70 -3.82 29.28
N SER A 197 -18.12 -2.63 28.84
CA SER A 197 -19.38 -2.40 28.11
C SER A 197 -19.20 -2.15 26.62
N ALA A 198 -18.10 -1.53 26.18
CA ALA A 198 -17.91 -1.16 24.77
C ALA A 198 -16.45 -0.88 24.41
N ARG A 199 -16.17 -0.69 23.12
CA ARG A 199 -14.91 -0.13 22.65
C ARG A 199 -15.03 1.40 22.65
N GLN A 200 -14.21 2.05 23.46
CA GLN A 200 -14.08 3.49 23.54
C GLN A 200 -12.96 3.96 22.61
N LEU A 201 -13.23 5.04 21.91
CA LEU A 201 -12.31 5.76 21.03
C LEU A 201 -12.06 7.14 21.65
N ARG A 202 -10.81 7.58 21.59
CA ARG A 202 -10.39 8.93 21.96
C ARG A 202 -9.59 9.49 20.79
N LEU A 203 -10.02 10.63 20.26
CA LEU A 203 -9.36 11.32 19.16
C LEU A 203 -9.03 12.75 19.60
N TRP A 204 -7.87 13.26 19.24
CA TRP A 204 -7.48 14.64 19.51
C TRP A 204 -6.55 15.20 18.44
N TYR A 205 -6.55 16.52 18.32
CA TYR A 205 -5.69 17.28 17.43
C TYR A 205 -4.52 17.86 18.22
N ASP A 206 -3.31 17.55 17.76
CA ASP A 206 -2.00 17.83 18.40
C ASP A 206 -1.22 18.93 17.63
N GLY A 207 -1.89 19.64 16.72
CA GLY A 207 -1.24 20.51 15.73
C GLY A 207 -1.08 21.98 16.10
N ASP A 208 -1.28 22.37 17.37
CA ASP A 208 -1.15 23.77 17.82
C ASP A 208 0.19 24.09 18.52
N ASP A 209 1.11 23.14 18.69
CA ASP A 209 2.38 23.34 19.42
C ASP A 209 3.49 23.98 18.56
N ALA A 210 3.18 25.09 17.89
CA ALA A 210 4.16 25.91 17.15
C ALA A 210 4.13 27.38 17.61
N ASN A 211 4.01 27.62 18.90
CA ASN A 211 4.55 28.79 19.62
C ASN A 211 4.10 28.67 21.07
N ASP A 212 5.01 28.35 21.97
CA ASP A 212 5.03 29.01 23.28
C ASP A 212 6.43 28.93 23.90
N ASP A 213 6.96 30.15 24.06
CA ASP A 213 7.79 30.61 25.17
C ASP A 213 9.23 30.11 25.35
N LYS A 214 10.11 30.92 24.74
CA LYS A 214 11.22 31.55 25.49
C LYS A 214 10.67 32.22 26.76
N ILE A 215 10.67 31.51 27.88
CA ILE A 215 10.81 32.13 29.21
C ILE A 215 12.18 31.74 29.75
N GLY A 216 13.10 32.69 29.61
CA GLY A 216 14.32 32.70 30.39
C GLY A 216 13.99 33.11 31.82
N THR A 217 14.52 32.36 32.79
CA THR A 217 14.85 32.92 34.10
C THR A 217 16.20 32.35 34.56
N PRO A 218 17.08 33.16 35.18
CA PRO A 218 18.50 32.87 35.32
C PRO A 218 18.95 32.48 36.74
N SER A 219 20.24 32.14 36.85
CA SER A 219 21.09 32.01 38.07
C SER A 219 20.84 30.75 38.92
N ASP A 220 21.79 30.11 39.62
CA ASP A 220 23.19 30.38 39.98
C ASP A 220 23.73 29.00 40.47
N GLY A 221 24.92 28.51 40.11
CA GLY A 221 26.14 28.66 40.92
C GLY A 221 26.51 27.38 41.71
N GLY A 222 27.72 26.83 41.50
CA GLY A 222 28.40 25.98 42.50
C GLY A 222 29.01 24.63 42.09
N SER A 223 30.25 24.66 41.58
CA SER A 223 31.44 23.84 41.93
C SER A 223 31.39 22.31 42.14
N ILE A 224 32.26 21.60 41.40
CA ILE A 224 32.75 20.21 41.64
C ILE A 224 34.10 20.27 42.43
N PRO A 225 34.60 19.21 43.13
CA PRO A 225 35.41 18.15 42.47
C PRO A 225 35.36 16.70 43.09
N GLU A 226 35.56 15.68 42.23
CA GLU A 226 36.43 14.47 42.30
C GLU A 226 36.78 13.77 43.66
N THR A 227 36.92 12.43 43.87
CA THR A 227 37.31 11.21 43.11
C THR A 227 36.95 9.91 43.95
N PRO A 228 37.57 8.69 43.82
CA PRO A 228 37.01 7.50 43.13
C PRO A 228 36.86 6.23 44.00
N SER A 229 36.05 5.24 43.61
CA SER A 229 36.21 3.82 44.02
C SER A 229 35.37 2.86 43.17
N ALA A 230 35.94 1.68 42.93
CA ALA A 230 35.55 0.67 41.94
C ALA A 230 34.58 -0.41 42.51
N PRO A 231 34.36 -1.57 41.87
CA PRO A 231 33.05 -1.97 41.36
C PRO A 231 32.38 -3.12 42.14
N SER A 232 31.06 -3.20 42.10
CA SER A 232 30.36 -4.47 42.36
C SER A 232 28.99 -4.56 41.70
N SER A 233 28.87 -5.66 40.96
CA SER A 233 27.72 -6.38 40.40
C SER A 233 26.28 -6.08 40.82
N SER A 234 25.42 -6.32 39.83
CA SER A 234 24.02 -6.79 39.88
C SER A 234 22.95 -5.77 40.22
N SER A 235 22.13 -5.41 39.22
CA SER A 235 20.66 -5.50 39.20
C SER A 235 20.06 -4.50 38.20
N ARG A 236 19.18 -5.00 37.31
CA ARG A 236 18.07 -4.28 36.64
C ARG A 236 18.38 -3.05 35.78
N GLU A 237 18.19 -3.20 34.47
CA GLU A 237 17.56 -2.21 33.57
C GLU A 237 16.68 -3.02 32.60
N ALA A 238 15.36 -2.90 32.46
CA ALA A 238 14.44 -1.76 32.53
C ALA A 238 14.72 -0.68 31.46
N LEU A 239 14.75 -1.09 30.19
CA LEU A 239 14.47 -0.19 29.08
C LEU A 239 12.95 -0.10 28.84
N GLN A 240 12.37 0.91 29.50
CA GLN A 240 11.41 1.86 28.92
C GLN A 240 11.44 1.81 27.38
N GLY A 241 10.36 1.63 26.63
CA GLY A 241 8.97 1.96 26.92
C GLY A 241 8.38 2.78 25.77
N ASN A 242 8.63 2.41 24.51
CA ASN A 242 7.88 2.99 23.38
C ASN A 242 6.58 2.19 23.18
N LYS A 243 5.53 2.59 23.91
CA LYS A 243 4.17 2.09 23.71
C LYS A 243 3.32 3.17 23.04
N HIS A 244 3.47 3.31 21.73
CA HIS A 244 2.45 3.94 20.88
C HIS A 244 2.14 3.01 19.72
N GLY A 245 1.59 1.84 20.05
CA GLY A 245 0.93 0.97 19.10
C GLY A 245 -0.57 1.03 19.36
N LEU A 246 -1.36 1.40 18.34
CA LEU A 246 -2.76 1.00 18.32
C LEU A 246 -2.79 -0.52 18.54
N CYS A 247 -3.41 -0.99 19.61
CA CYS A 247 -3.51 -2.42 19.89
C CYS A 247 -4.29 -3.10 18.76
N VAL A 248 -3.57 -3.78 17.87
CA VAL A 248 -4.11 -4.78 16.96
C VAL A 248 -4.43 -6.00 17.81
N ALA A 249 -5.72 -6.32 17.95
CA ALA A 249 -6.13 -7.57 18.58
C ALA A 249 -5.72 -8.72 17.65
N ALA A 250 -4.65 -9.42 18.00
CA ALA A 250 -4.31 -10.70 17.41
C ALA A 250 -5.51 -11.66 17.59
N GLY A 251 -6.03 -12.18 16.47
CA GLY A 251 -7.02 -13.24 16.49
C GLY A 251 -6.43 -14.49 17.14
N GLN A 252 -7.13 -15.05 18.12
CA GLN A 252 -6.86 -16.41 18.57
C GLN A 252 -7.40 -17.40 17.53
N PRO A 253 -6.62 -18.43 17.15
CA PRO A 253 -7.13 -19.52 16.32
C PRO A 253 -8.10 -20.39 17.12
N PHE A 254 -9.15 -20.83 16.43
CA PHE A 254 -10.08 -21.86 16.89
C PHE A 254 -9.31 -23.11 17.34
N ALA A 255 -9.48 -23.50 18.61
CA ALA A 255 -9.06 -24.80 19.10
C ALA A 255 -9.97 -25.88 18.46
N GLY A 256 -9.45 -26.58 17.46
CA GLY A 256 -10.07 -27.79 16.93
C GLY A 256 -9.90 -28.94 17.92
N THR A 257 -10.99 -29.36 18.55
CA THR A 257 -11.09 -30.65 19.22
C THR A 257 -11.14 -31.74 18.16
N GLY A 258 -10.09 -32.57 18.07
CA GLY A 258 -10.04 -33.70 17.14
C GLY A 258 -9.02 -34.73 17.59
N SER A 259 -9.52 -35.81 18.17
CA SER A 259 -8.78 -36.99 18.62
C SER A 259 -7.89 -37.57 17.51
N ALA A 260 -6.63 -37.85 17.82
CA ALA A 260 -5.76 -38.68 16.99
C ALA A 260 -6.18 -40.16 17.03
N PRO A 261 -5.96 -40.91 15.94
CA PRO A 261 -5.51 -42.28 16.07
C PRO A 261 -4.24 -42.58 15.24
N ASN A 262 -3.29 -43.19 15.97
CA ASN A 262 -2.21 -44.11 15.62
C ASN A 262 -1.89 -44.44 14.13
N PRO A 263 -0.60 -44.43 13.71
CA PRO A 263 -0.18 -44.94 12.40
C PRO A 263 0.14 -46.45 12.44
N ARG A 264 -0.42 -47.21 11.49
CA ARG A 264 0.07 -48.54 11.10
C ARG A 264 -0.03 -48.74 9.59
N ALA A 265 1.15 -48.85 8.98
CA ALA A 265 1.65 -49.79 7.95
C ALA A 265 0.78 -50.32 6.78
N GLU A 266 1.50 -50.51 5.65
CA GLU A 266 1.27 -51.38 4.48
C GLU A 266 0.27 -50.90 3.40
N VAL A 267 0.36 -51.19 2.08
CA VAL A 267 1.31 -51.73 1.06
C VAL A 267 0.52 -51.62 -0.27
N ALA A 268 1.21 -51.47 -1.42
CA ALA A 268 0.84 -51.78 -2.84
C ALA A 268 -0.61 -51.52 -3.33
N LEU A 269 -0.81 -50.80 -4.45
CA LEU A 269 -0.45 -51.12 -5.84
C LEU A 269 -0.48 -49.83 -6.67
#